data_AF-R7VJK7-F1
#
_entry.id   AF-R7VJK7-F1
#
_cell.length_a   1.000
_cell.length_b   1.000
_cell.length_c   1.000
_cell.angle_alpha   90.00
_cell.angle_beta   90.00
_cell.angle_gamma   90.00
#
_symmetry.space_group_name_H-M   'P 1'
#
loop_
_entity.id
_entity.type
_entity.pdbx_description
1 polymer ?
#
loop_
_entity_poly.entity_id
_entity_poly.type
_entity_poly.pdbx_seq_one_letter_code
_entity_poly.pdbx_strand_id
1 'polypeptide(L)'
;MCPLLFMSNTGKNLTPPELPKASRDAMFAYCDKALCDIVRLLGVHDVVGVGNFAEGRARTALGKAGMSTRVHRIMHPSPANPAAHKEIHISDTNKTTEPSK
;
A
#
# COMPACT_ATOMS: atom_id res chain seq x y z
N MET A 1 3.42 5.49 2.45
CA MET A 1 2.52 5.02 3.53
C MET A 1 2.12 6.22 4.38
N CYS A 2 0.89 6.25 4.90
CA CYS A 2 0.42 7.38 5.71
C CYS A 2 0.77 7.17 7.19
N PRO A 3 1.42 8.12 7.87
CA PRO A 3 1.74 8.02 9.30
C PRO A 3 0.60 8.48 10.22
N LEU A 4 -0.50 8.99 9.65
CA LEU A 4 -1.59 9.60 10.41
C LEU A 4 -2.73 8.61 10.68
N LEU A 5 -3.27 8.70 11.90
CA LEU A 5 -4.52 8.05 12.30
C LEU A 5 -5.64 9.10 12.31
N PHE A 6 -6.80 8.77 11.73
CA PHE A 6 -7.97 9.63 11.74
C PHE A 6 -9.08 9.01 12.57
N MET A 7 -9.78 9.83 13.34
CA MET A 7 -10.87 9.39 14.20
C MET A 7 -12.07 10.31 14.03
N SER A 8 -13.26 9.73 14.10
CA SER A 8 -14.50 10.51 14.20
C SER A 8 -14.68 11.09 15.61
N ASN A 9 -15.67 11.97 15.78
CA ASN A 9 -16.04 12.52 17.09
C ASN A 9 -16.47 11.46 18.12
N THR A 10 -16.89 10.27 17.68
CA THR A 10 -17.23 9.14 18.56
C THR A 10 -16.03 8.25 18.90
N GLY A 11 -14.83 8.59 18.40
CA GLY A 11 -13.63 7.78 18.59
C GLY A 11 -13.49 6.61 17.62
N LYS A 12 -14.43 6.42 16.67
CA LYS A 12 -14.30 5.40 15.62
C LYS A 12 -13.11 5.74 14.71
N ASN A 13 -12.23 4.76 14.46
CA ASN A 13 -11.17 4.85 13.46
C ASN A 13 -11.77 5.10 12.06
N LEU A 14 -11.23 6.09 11.35
CA LEU A 14 -11.59 6.42 9.98
C LEU A 14 -10.49 5.94 9.04
N THR A 15 -10.84 4.96 8.22
CA THR A 15 -10.00 4.49 7.13
C THR A 15 -9.90 5.54 6.03
N PRO A 16 -8.84 5.54 5.20
CA PRO A 16 -8.71 6.53 4.14
C PRO A 16 -9.92 6.65 3.19
N PRO A 17 -10.65 5.58 2.82
CA PRO A 17 -11.89 5.70 2.05
C PRO A 17 -13.02 6.49 2.74
N GLU A 18 -13.03 6.54 4.07
CA GLU A 18 -14.02 7.29 4.86
C GLU A 18 -13.70 8.79 4.96
N LEU A 19 -12.51 9.22 4.49
CA LEU A 19 -12.12 10.62 4.47
C LEU A 19 -12.68 11.36 3.24
N PRO A 20 -12.99 12.67 3.34
CA PRO A 20 -13.36 13.49 2.20
C PRO A 20 -12.32 13.39 1.08
N LYS A 21 -12.78 13.18 -0.15
CA LYS A 21 -11.93 12.90 -1.31
C LYS A 21 -10.80 13.92 -1.48
N ALA A 22 -11.10 15.22 -1.40
CA ALA A 22 -10.10 16.27 -1.56
C ALA A 22 -8.96 16.17 -0.54
N SER A 23 -9.29 16.05 0.76
CA SER A 23 -8.31 15.94 1.84
C SER A 23 -7.52 14.63 1.75
N ARG A 24 -8.20 13.53 1.42
CA ARG A 24 -7.57 12.22 1.21
C ARG A 24 -6.56 12.24 0.08
N ASP A 25 -6.94 12.81 -1.06
CA ASP A 25 -6.10 12.84 -2.25
C ASP A 25 -4.88 13.77 -2.02
N ALA A 26 -5.06 14.90 -1.34
CA ALA A 26 -3.96 15.78 -0.92
C ALA A 26 -2.99 15.08 0.06
N MET A 27 -3.53 14.40 1.09
CA MET A 27 -2.74 13.60 2.02
C MET A 27 -1.92 12.53 1.30
N PHE A 28 -2.55 11.83 0.35
CA PHE A 28 -1.87 10.81 -0.43
C PHE A 28 -0.74 11.36 -1.30
N ALA A 29 -0.86 12.57 -1.85
CA ALA A 29 0.23 13.18 -2.60
C ALA A 29 1.51 13.36 -1.74
N TYR A 30 1.36 13.83 -0.49
CA TYR A 30 2.48 13.93 0.44
C TYR A 30 3.05 12.55 0.82
N CYS A 31 2.18 11.58 1.10
CA CYS A 31 2.59 10.22 1.46
C CYS A 31 3.31 9.48 0.32
N ASP A 32 2.88 9.71 -0.92
CA ASP A 32 3.49 9.14 -2.12
C ASP A 32 4.88 9.75 -2.34
N LYS A 33 5.01 11.08 -2.22
CA LYS A 33 6.31 11.75 -2.31
C LYS A 33 7.28 11.21 -1.28
N ALA A 34 6.86 11.14 -0.01
CA ALA A 34 7.70 10.62 1.07
C ALA A 34 8.14 9.17 0.83
N LEU A 35 7.24 8.32 0.30
CA LEU A 35 7.59 6.95 -0.06
C LEU A 35 8.69 6.91 -1.13
N CYS A 36 8.54 7.69 -2.20
CA CYS A 36 9.54 7.74 -3.27
C CYS A 36 10.90 8.25 -2.75
N ASP A 37 10.90 9.25 -1.86
CA ASP A 37 12.12 9.79 -1.25
C ASP A 37 12.81 8.74 -0.38
N ILE A 38 12.06 7.99 0.44
CA ILE A 38 12.59 6.90 1.25
C ILE A 38 13.20 5.79 0.37
N VAL A 39 12.50 5.38 -0.68
CA VAL A 39 13.00 4.32 -1.58
C VAL A 39 14.29 4.75 -2.28
N ARG A 40 14.38 6.01 -2.74
CA ARG A 40 15.61 6.56 -3.32
C ARG A 40 16.74 6.63 -2.30
N LEU A 41 16.47 7.13 -1.11
CA LEU A 41 17.45 7.31 -0.05
C LEU A 41 18.05 5.97 0.40
N LEU A 42 17.20 4.95 0.55
CA LEU A 42 17.62 3.62 0.98
C LEU A 42 18.18 2.76 -0.16
N GLY A 43 17.98 3.16 -1.42
CA GLY A 43 18.44 2.42 -2.59
C GLY A 43 17.80 1.03 -2.74
N VAL A 44 16.58 0.83 -2.24
CA VAL A 44 15.95 -0.50 -2.24
C VAL A 44 15.44 -0.91 -3.62
N HIS A 45 15.66 -2.17 -3.97
CA HIS A 45 15.17 -2.76 -5.22
C HIS A 45 13.74 -3.30 -5.11
N ASP A 46 13.32 -3.66 -3.90
CA ASP A 46 12.04 -4.32 -3.61
C ASP A 46 11.30 -3.57 -2.51
N VAL A 47 10.00 -3.37 -2.70
CA VAL A 47 9.06 -2.83 -1.71
C VAL A 47 7.95 -3.84 -1.49
N VAL A 48 7.76 -4.27 -0.24
CA VAL A 48 6.70 -5.22 0.11
C VAL A 48 5.53 -4.46 0.74
N GLY A 49 4.39 -4.44 0.05
CA GLY A 49 3.15 -3.90 0.56
C GLY A 49 2.44 -4.89 1.49
N VAL A 50 2.10 -4.45 2.70
CA VAL A 50 1.31 -5.25 3.65
C VAL A 50 -0.18 -5.04 3.37
N GLY A 51 -0.79 -5.98 2.67
CA GLY A 51 -2.16 -5.90 2.19
C GLY A 51 -2.34 -5.13 0.88
N ASN A 52 -3.54 -5.28 0.29
CA ASN A 52 -3.88 -4.74 -1.03
C ASN A 52 -3.74 -3.21 -1.12
N PHE A 53 -4.16 -2.51 -0.06
CA PHE A 53 -4.08 -1.06 -0.03
C PHE A 53 -2.63 -0.58 -0.10
N ALA A 54 -1.75 -1.16 0.72
CA ALA A 54 -0.35 -0.77 0.77
C ALA A 54 0.38 -1.04 -0.56
N GLU A 55 0.17 -2.23 -1.13
CA GLU A 55 0.69 -2.59 -2.45
C GLU A 55 0.24 -1.60 -3.53
N GLY A 56 -1.07 -1.36 -3.64
CA GLY A 56 -1.65 -0.49 -4.67
C GLY A 56 -1.15 0.96 -4.57
N ARG A 57 -1.00 1.49 -3.35
CA ARG A 57 -0.40 2.81 -3.11
C ARG A 57 1.06 2.85 -3.53
N ALA A 58 1.86 1.85 -3.17
CA ALA A 58 3.26 1.79 -3.55
C ALA A 58 3.44 1.71 -5.07
N ARG A 59 2.70 0.84 -5.75
CA ARG A 59 2.71 0.73 -7.23
C ARG A 59 2.36 2.05 -7.90
N THR A 60 1.32 2.73 -7.42
CA THR A 60 0.89 4.02 -7.98
C THR A 60 1.98 5.09 -7.80
N ALA A 61 2.53 5.24 -6.60
CA ALA A 61 3.52 6.26 -6.30
C ALA A 61 4.84 6.04 -7.08
N LEU A 62 5.37 4.82 -7.04
CA LEU A 62 6.65 4.47 -7.68
C LEU A 62 6.53 4.47 -9.21
N GLY A 63 5.40 3.99 -9.74
CA GLY A 63 5.11 4.04 -11.18
C GLY A 63 5.02 5.47 -11.70
N LYS A 64 4.31 6.37 -11.00
CA LYS A 64 4.26 7.80 -11.35
C LYS A 64 5.63 8.48 -11.28
N ALA A 65 6.50 8.01 -10.38
CA ALA A 65 7.86 8.52 -10.23
C ALA A 65 8.87 7.88 -11.22
N GLY A 66 8.43 6.96 -12.09
CA GLY A 66 9.29 6.28 -13.07
C GLY A 66 10.34 5.37 -12.45
N MET A 67 10.10 4.84 -11.24
CA MET A 67 11.07 4.03 -10.51
C MET A 67 10.97 2.56 -10.92
N SER A 68 12.12 1.90 -11.13
CA SER A 68 12.21 0.47 -11.47
C SER A 68 12.11 -0.48 -10.26
N THR A 69 11.80 0.05 -9.07
CA THR A 69 11.60 -0.71 -7.83
C THR A 69 10.44 -1.68 -7.98
N ARG A 70 10.67 -2.97 -7.71
CA ARG A 70 9.63 -4.00 -7.73
C ARG A 70 8.74 -3.85 -6.50
N VAL A 71 7.44 -4.03 -6.70
CA VAL A 71 6.47 -4.05 -5.61
C VAL A 71 5.93 -5.46 -5.46
N HIS A 72 5.94 -5.96 -4.23
CA HIS A 72 5.41 -7.26 -3.83
C HIS A 72 4.27 -7.06 -2.84
N ARG A 73 3.52 -8.13 -2.56
CA ARG A 73 2.46 -8.11 -1.54
C ARG A 73 2.58 -9.28 -0.59
N ILE A 74 2.40 -9.00 0.70
CA ILE A 74 2.02 -10.00 1.70
C ILE A 74 0.59 -9.75 2.19
N MET A 75 -0.03 -10.79 2.75
CA MET A 75 -1.33 -10.64 3.40
C MET A 75 -1.22 -9.69 4.61
N HIS A 76 -2.23 -8.83 4.78
CA HIS A 76 -2.29 -7.97 5.96
C HIS A 76 -2.62 -8.80 7.21
N PRO A 77 -1.91 -8.62 8.35
CA PRO A 77 -2.10 -9.43 9.56
C PRO A 77 -3.37 -9.08 10.35
N SER A 78 -4.33 -8.34 9.77
CA SER A 78 -5.48 -7.88 10.54
C SER A 78 -6.42 -9.05 10.80
N PRO A 79 -6.95 -9.21 12.02
CA PRO A 79 -7.96 -10.22 12.34
C PRO A 79 -9.24 -10.09 11.50
N ALA A 80 -9.47 -8.92 10.89
CA ALA A 80 -10.60 -8.68 10.01
C ALA A 80 -10.60 -9.57 8.75
N ASN A 81 -9.47 -10.20 8.40
CA ASN A 81 -9.38 -11.18 7.32
C ASN A 81 -9.24 -12.60 7.89
N PRO A 82 -10.26 -13.48 7.75
CA PRO A 82 -10.21 -14.85 8.26
C PRO A 82 -9.01 -15.67 7.74
N ALA A 83 -8.51 -15.36 6.54
CA ALA A 83 -7.35 -16.03 5.96
C ALA A 83 -6.01 -15.67 6.63
N ALA A 84 -5.95 -14.57 7.39
CA ALA A 84 -4.74 -14.11 8.08
C ALA A 84 -4.34 -14.98 9.29
N HIS A 85 -5.20 -15.93 9.70
CA HIS A 85 -5.01 -16.77 10.88
C HIS A 85 -4.18 -18.03 10.64
N LYS A 86 -3.74 -18.28 9.40
CA LYS A 86 -3.01 -19.51 9.04
C LYS A 86 -1.54 -19.22 8.84
N GLU A 87 -1.16 -18.54 7.76
CA GLU A 87 0.24 -18.21 7.43
C GLU A 87 0.34 -16.98 6.51
N ILE A 88 1.41 -16.19 6.67
CA ILE A 88 1.70 -15.02 5.81
C ILE A 88 2.80 -15.40 4.82
N HIS A 89 2.48 -15.35 3.51
CA HIS A 89 3.41 -15.63 2.42
C HIS A 89 3.57 -14.42 1.50
N ILE A 90 4.73 -14.27 0.87
CA ILE A 90 4.98 -13.28 -0.17
C ILE A 90 4.34 -13.78 -1.47
N SER A 91 3.53 -12.92 -2.08
CA SER A 91 2.92 -13.17 -3.38
C SER A 91 3.56 -12.27 -4.44
N ASP A 92 4.15 -12.89 -5.45
CA ASP A 92 4.67 -12.21 -6.63
C ASP A 92 3.51 -11.89 -7.58
N THR A 93 3.06 -10.63 -7.60
CA THR A 93 1.96 -10.18 -8.47
C THR A 93 2.41 -9.81 -9.89
N ASN A 94 3.65 -10.15 -10.28
CA ASN A 94 4.17 -10.02 -11.64
C ASN A 94 3.75 -11.15 -12.61
N LYS A 95 2.76 -11.99 -12.25
CA LYS A 95 2.18 -12.94 -13.20
C LYS A 95 1.42 -12.19 -14.29
N THR A 96 2.05 -12.03 -15.46
CA THR A 96 1.32 -12.03 -16.73
C THR A 96 0.38 -13.24 -16.73
N THR A 97 -0.91 -12.98 -16.82
CA THR A 97 -1.92 -14.01 -17.03
C THR A 97 -1.61 -14.72 -18.34
N GLU A 98 -1.01 -15.91 -18.29
CA GLU A 98 -1.10 -16.85 -19.40
C GLU A 98 -2.57 -17.28 -19.53
N PRO A 99 -3.16 -17.25 -20.73
CA PRO A 99 -4.53 -17.71 -20.92
C PRO A 99 -4.57 -19.22 -20.68
N SER A 100 -5.40 -19.64 -19.72
CA SER A 100 -5.71 -21.05 -19.46
C SER A 100 -6.21 -21.72 -20.73
N LYS A 101 -5.63 -22.89 -21.03
CA LYS A 101 -6.16 -23.88 -21.98
C LYS A 101 -7.57 -24.31 -21.61
#